data_AF-A0A383A5X2-F1
#
_entry.id   AF-A0A383A5X2-F1
#
_cell.length_a   1.000
_cell.length_b   1.000
_cell.length_c   1.000
_cell.angle_alpha   90.00
_cell.angle_beta   90.00
_cell.angle_gamma   90.00
#
_symmetry.space_group_name_H-M   'P 1'
#
loop_
_entity.id
_entity.type
_entity.pdbx_description
1 polymer ?
#
loop_
_entity_poly.entity_id
_entity_poly.type
_entity_poly.pdbx_seq_one_letter_code
_entity_poly.pdbx_strand_id
1 'polypeptide(L)'
;MPDAHAIYWAQQGIEDVTERFDVTGPDEVPDGVLNTEEEEAAGGDFLKLRRIIYQALQQACMQGRLISQPPNFNYGWNVDLVGRTSESYEKQMEAKRQEDAASNTDTGLAEHMSTGHKNFLRSAVYFLYVYNRKDDAAKWYKYMVDLYPQSIPAPSLSLDEYCVSRVQEDAGETDHNQTKAVIGGLLLQAFQYAAVGEDDQFVGHKSLAIQLYNRFEKEIGISTNRVGLPPFKELERQVLEDLFRPNSPYMHP
;
A
#
# COMPACT_ATOMS: atom_id res chain seq x y z
N MET A 1 17.49 9.39 4.11
CA MET A 1 16.01 9.41 4.05
C MET A 1 15.51 10.49 4.99
N PRO A 2 14.88 11.57 4.49
CA PRO A 2 14.28 12.60 5.33
C PRO A 2 13.25 12.04 6.32
N ASP A 3 12.61 10.92 5.98
CA ASP A 3 11.55 10.30 6.79
C ASP A 3 12.05 9.75 8.13
N ALA A 4 13.25 9.14 8.18
CA ALA A 4 13.81 8.62 9.44
C ALA A 4 14.11 9.75 10.44
N HIS A 5 14.53 10.91 9.94
CA HIS A 5 14.79 12.09 10.77
C HIS A 5 13.48 12.69 11.29
N ALA A 6 12.45 12.73 10.44
CA ALA A 6 11.11 13.20 10.82
C ALA A 6 10.48 12.30 11.89
N ILE A 7 10.57 10.97 11.75
CA ILE A 7 10.09 10.00 12.75
C ILE A 7 10.80 10.22 14.09
N TYR A 8 12.14 10.33 14.07
CA TYR A 8 12.93 10.52 15.29
C TYR A 8 12.52 11.81 16.04
N TRP A 9 12.48 12.95 15.36
CA TRP A 9 12.12 14.20 16.02
C TRP A 9 10.66 14.27 16.46
N ALA A 10 9.75 13.66 15.70
CA ALA A 10 8.35 13.59 16.11
C ALA A 10 8.18 12.75 17.38
N GLN A 11 8.88 11.62 17.46
CA GLN A 11 8.88 10.76 18.65
C GLN A 11 9.51 11.47 19.86
N GLN A 12 10.68 12.11 19.68
CA GLN A 12 11.33 12.87 20.76
C GLN A 12 10.47 14.03 21.25
N GLY A 13 9.74 14.70 20.35
CA GLY A 13 8.80 15.76 20.73
C GLY A 13 7.60 15.25 21.54
N ILE A 14 7.12 14.03 21.28
CA ILE A 14 6.07 13.40 22.10
C ILE A 14 6.64 13.02 23.48
N GLU A 15 7.78 12.34 23.52
CA GLU A 15 8.43 11.90 24.76
C GLU A 15 8.76 13.06 25.70
N ASP A 16 9.35 14.14 25.19
CA ASP A 16 9.70 15.35 25.97
C ASP A 16 8.47 15.96 26.66
N VAL A 17 7.29 15.82 26.06
CA VAL A 17 6.06 16.41 26.60
C VAL A 17 5.36 15.45 27.55
N THR A 18 5.28 14.16 27.22
CA THR A 18 4.79 13.14 28.15
C THR A 18 5.64 13.09 29.44
N GLU A 19 6.93 13.43 29.39
CA GLU A 19 7.79 13.51 30.58
C GLU A 19 7.67 14.84 31.35
N ARG A 20 7.37 15.96 30.68
CA ARG A 20 7.31 17.30 31.31
C ARG A 20 5.96 17.61 31.94
N PHE A 21 4.88 17.06 31.39
CA PHE A 21 3.53 17.26 31.89
C PHE A 21 3.15 15.99 32.66
N ASP A 22 2.83 16.13 33.95
CA ASP A 22 2.47 15.01 34.83
C ASP A 22 1.16 14.39 34.35
N VAL A 23 1.26 13.35 33.51
CA VAL A 23 0.16 12.61 32.87
C VAL A 23 -0.64 11.74 33.85
N THR A 24 -0.92 12.25 35.05
CA THR A 24 -1.78 11.56 36.01
C THR A 24 -3.16 11.38 35.41
N GLY A 25 -3.47 10.15 35.02
CA GLY A 25 -4.80 9.75 34.60
C GLY A 25 -5.81 9.89 35.75
N PRO A 26 -7.08 9.53 35.51
CA PRO A 26 -8.17 9.69 36.48
C PRO A 26 -7.93 9.04 37.86
N ASP A 27 -7.02 8.06 37.92
CA ASP A 27 -6.65 7.31 39.12
C ASP A 27 -5.39 7.85 39.85
N GLU A 28 -4.93 9.07 39.52
CA GLU A 28 -3.67 9.66 40.01
C GLU A 28 -2.41 8.83 39.67
N VAL A 29 -2.49 8.00 38.62
CA VAL A 29 -1.38 7.20 38.08
C VAL A 29 -1.01 7.72 36.69
N PRO A 30 0.28 7.94 36.39
CA PRO A 30 0.72 8.32 35.05
C PRO A 30 0.26 7.33 33.97
N ASP A 31 -0.57 7.76 33.03
CA ASP A 31 -1.09 6.92 31.94
C ASP A 31 -0.41 7.19 30.58
N GLY A 32 0.37 8.27 30.47
CA GLY A 32 1.09 8.61 29.25
C GLY A 32 0.23 9.34 28.20
N VAL A 33 -0.97 9.77 28.57
CA VAL A 33 -1.95 10.38 27.66
C VAL A 33 -2.14 11.85 28.04
N LEU A 34 -1.94 12.75 27.08
CA LEU A 34 -2.23 14.17 27.26
C LEU A 34 -3.69 14.42 26.85
N ASN A 35 -4.48 15.06 27.68
CA ASN A 35 -5.78 15.59 27.30
C ASN A 35 -5.63 16.95 26.58
N THR A 36 -6.72 17.49 26.03
CA THR A 36 -6.71 18.75 25.27
C THR A 36 -6.13 19.94 26.04
N GLU A 37 -6.39 20.05 27.36
CA GLU A 37 -5.89 21.15 28.19
C GLU A 37 -4.38 21.03 28.41
N GLU A 38 -3.89 19.80 28.60
CA GLU A 38 -2.46 19.50 28.74
C GLU A 38 -1.69 19.72 27.44
N GLU A 39 -2.26 19.37 26.29
CA GLU A 39 -1.67 19.68 24.97
C GLU A 39 -1.55 21.19 24.73
N GLU A 40 -2.60 21.96 25.07
CA GLU A 40 -2.58 23.41 24.96
C GLU A 40 -1.53 24.04 25.90
N ALA A 41 -1.45 23.54 27.14
CA ALA A 41 -0.44 23.97 28.12
C ALA A 41 1.00 23.64 27.69
N ALA A 42 1.17 22.54 26.95
CA ALA A 42 2.43 22.13 26.34
C ALA A 42 2.84 22.93 25.09
N GLY A 43 2.00 23.87 24.66
CA GLY A 43 2.29 24.80 23.56
C GLY A 43 2.35 24.14 22.19
N GLY A 44 1.67 23.01 22.00
CA GLY A 44 1.91 22.14 20.85
C GLY A 44 0.66 21.55 20.19
N ASP A 45 0.84 21.22 18.91
CA ASP A 45 -0.10 20.47 18.05
C ASP A 45 0.44 19.04 17.92
N PHE A 46 0.34 18.25 19.00
CA PHE A 46 0.86 16.87 19.07
C PHE A 46 0.16 15.95 18.08
N LEU A 47 -1.07 16.30 17.72
CA LEU A 47 -1.81 15.78 16.59
C LEU A 47 -0.96 15.73 15.29
N LYS A 48 -0.25 16.82 14.97
CA LYS A 48 0.66 16.87 13.82
C LYS A 48 1.86 15.95 13.99
N LEU A 49 2.40 15.81 15.21
CA LEU A 49 3.54 14.91 15.48
C LEU A 49 3.15 13.44 15.31
N ARG A 50 2.02 13.02 15.90
CA ARG A 50 1.44 11.67 15.71
C ARG A 50 1.25 11.36 14.23
N ARG A 51 0.74 12.34 13.48
CA ARG A 51 0.54 12.25 12.04
C ARG A 51 1.84 12.10 11.26
N ILE A 52 2.89 12.83 11.62
CA ILE A 52 4.20 12.72 10.97
C ILE A 52 4.76 11.30 11.10
N ILE A 53 4.62 10.64 12.27
CA ILE A 53 5.22 9.32 12.51
C ILE A 53 4.66 8.26 11.54
N TYR A 54 3.34 8.05 11.52
CA TYR A 54 2.78 7.01 10.66
C TYR A 54 2.85 7.38 9.17
N GLN A 55 2.77 8.66 8.83
CA GLN A 55 2.90 9.11 7.43
C GLN A 55 4.33 8.95 6.91
N ALA A 56 5.35 9.26 7.71
CA ALA A 56 6.74 9.07 7.33
C ALA A 56 7.08 7.58 7.18
N LEU A 57 6.57 6.72 8.08
CA LEU A 57 6.71 5.26 7.91
C LEU A 57 5.98 4.76 6.66
N GLN A 58 4.77 5.29 6.38
CA GLN A 58 4.07 5.00 5.14
C GLN A 58 4.89 5.40 3.91
N GLN A 59 5.48 6.60 3.88
CA GLN A 59 6.33 7.04 2.77
C GLN A 59 7.59 6.17 2.62
N ALA A 60 8.24 5.81 3.73
CA ALA A 60 9.36 4.88 3.73
C ALA A 60 8.93 3.50 3.19
N CYS A 61 7.72 3.03 3.48
CA CYS A 61 7.19 1.80 2.89
C CYS A 61 6.87 1.97 1.39
N MET A 62 6.39 3.12 0.95
CA MET A 62 5.96 3.36 -0.44
C MET A 62 7.14 3.62 -1.40
N GLN A 63 8.21 4.24 -0.91
CA GLN A 63 9.33 4.73 -1.74
C GLN A 63 10.71 4.41 -1.15
N GLY A 64 10.79 3.58 -0.11
CA GLY A 64 12.06 3.30 0.60
C GLY A 64 12.94 2.21 0.00
N ARG A 65 12.57 1.64 -1.16
CA ARG A 65 13.40 0.65 -1.86
C ARG A 65 14.03 1.27 -3.11
N LEU A 66 15.35 1.25 -3.23
CA LEU A 66 16.05 1.64 -4.43
C LEU A 66 16.05 0.48 -5.44
N ILE A 67 15.43 0.68 -6.61
CA ILE A 67 15.36 -0.30 -7.70
C ILE A 67 16.56 -0.12 -8.64
N SER A 68 16.86 1.11 -9.05
CA SER A 68 17.98 1.40 -9.94
C SER A 68 18.81 2.58 -9.44
N GLN A 69 20.12 2.43 -9.59
CA GLN A 69 21.14 3.40 -9.20
C GLN A 69 21.33 4.51 -10.26
N PRO A 70 22.07 5.59 -9.98
CA PRO A 70 22.29 6.70 -10.92
C PRO A 70 22.72 6.24 -12.32
N PRO A 71 22.35 6.99 -13.39
CA PRO A 71 21.63 8.27 -13.35
C PRO A 71 20.10 8.14 -13.18
N ASN A 72 19.54 6.93 -13.38
CA ASN A 72 18.10 6.70 -13.38
C ASN A 72 17.64 6.21 -12.01
N PHE A 73 17.56 7.13 -11.03
CA PHE A 73 16.99 6.80 -9.71
C PHE A 73 15.55 6.32 -9.86
N ASN A 74 15.29 5.07 -9.52
CA ASN A 74 13.95 4.52 -9.45
C ASN A 74 13.71 3.94 -8.07
N TYR A 75 12.56 4.28 -7.47
CA TYR A 75 12.18 3.84 -6.14
C TYR A 75 10.92 2.98 -6.23
N GLY A 76 10.86 1.98 -5.37
CA GLY A 76 9.71 1.10 -5.23
C GLY A 76 9.28 0.96 -3.78
N TRP A 77 8.26 0.13 -3.60
CA TRP A 77 7.78 -0.21 -2.27
C TRP A 77 8.83 -1.02 -1.52
N ASN A 78 9.08 -0.64 -0.27
CA ASN A 78 9.81 -1.44 0.69
C ASN A 78 8.81 -2.25 1.53
N VAL A 79 8.43 -3.40 0.97
CA VAL A 79 7.41 -4.28 1.58
C VAL A 79 7.84 -4.92 2.91
N ASP A 80 9.13 -4.86 3.27
CA ASP A 80 9.60 -5.28 4.60
C ASP A 80 9.11 -4.35 5.72
N LEU A 81 8.74 -3.12 5.37
CA LEU A 81 8.24 -2.13 6.33
C LEU A 81 6.73 -2.23 6.57
N VAL A 82 6.01 -3.15 5.92
CA VAL A 82 4.55 -3.26 6.06
C VAL A 82 4.13 -3.48 7.52
N GLY A 83 4.81 -4.39 8.23
CA GLY A 83 4.51 -4.68 9.63
C GLY A 83 4.70 -3.47 10.54
N ARG A 84 5.86 -2.80 10.44
CA ARG A 84 6.17 -1.61 11.25
C ARG A 84 5.24 -0.44 10.94
N THR A 85 4.85 -0.29 9.67
CA THR A 85 3.92 0.77 9.26
C THR A 85 2.53 0.50 9.82
N SER A 86 2.02 -0.74 9.72
CA SER A 86 0.73 -1.13 10.33
C SER A 86 0.72 -0.89 11.83
N GLU A 87 1.76 -1.36 12.52
CA GLU A 87 1.92 -1.17 13.97
C GLU A 87 1.92 0.32 14.35
N SER A 88 2.56 1.17 13.54
CA SER A 88 2.53 2.61 13.77
C SER A 88 1.14 3.21 13.58
N TYR A 89 0.35 2.76 12.61
CA TYR A 89 -1.04 3.20 12.50
C TYR A 89 -1.84 2.82 13.74
N GLU A 90 -1.73 1.56 14.17
CA GLU A 90 -2.46 1.02 15.32
C GLU A 90 -2.11 1.77 16.61
N LYS A 91 -0.82 1.97 16.87
CA LYS A 91 -0.34 2.74 18.04
C LYS A 91 -0.88 4.17 18.06
N GLN A 92 -0.85 4.87 16.93
CA GLN A 92 -1.31 6.27 16.87
C GLN A 92 -2.84 6.39 16.93
N MET A 93 -3.57 5.43 16.34
CA MET A 93 -5.03 5.34 16.48
C MET A 93 -5.43 5.11 17.94
N GLU A 94 -4.79 4.15 18.61
CA GLU A 94 -5.10 3.83 19.99
C GLU A 94 -4.79 4.99 20.93
N ALA A 95 -3.61 5.60 20.81
CA ALA A 95 -3.26 6.77 21.60
C ALA A 95 -4.27 7.92 21.40
N LYS A 96 -4.75 8.13 20.18
CA LYS A 96 -5.75 9.17 19.90
C LYS A 96 -7.11 8.86 20.51
N ARG A 97 -7.54 7.59 20.52
CA ARG A 97 -8.80 7.17 21.17
C ARG A 97 -8.74 7.35 22.68
N GLN A 98 -7.59 7.05 23.29
CA GLN A 98 -7.37 7.26 24.72
C GLN A 98 -7.43 8.76 25.07
N GLU A 99 -6.78 9.59 24.26
CA GLU A 99 -6.85 11.06 24.37
C GLU A 99 -8.30 11.57 24.26
N ASP A 100 -9.04 11.18 23.22
CA ASP A 100 -10.47 11.55 23.04
C ASP A 100 -11.31 11.13 24.26
N ALA A 101 -11.09 9.93 24.80
CA ALA A 101 -11.77 9.44 25.98
C ALA A 101 -11.43 10.25 27.25
N ALA A 102 -10.15 10.60 27.46
CA ALA A 102 -9.68 11.38 28.60
C ALA A 102 -10.25 12.80 28.61
N SER A 103 -10.36 13.44 27.43
CA SER A 103 -10.97 14.77 27.29
C SER A 103 -12.49 14.75 27.17
N ASN A 104 -13.13 13.57 27.16
CA ASN A 104 -14.56 13.41 26.89
C ASN A 104 -15.00 14.15 25.58
N THR A 105 -14.14 14.08 24.57
CA THR A 105 -14.36 14.65 23.24
C THR A 105 -14.32 13.52 22.19
N ASP A 106 -14.87 13.77 21.00
CA ASP A 106 -14.67 12.91 19.83
C ASP A 106 -14.25 13.80 18.66
N THR A 107 -12.94 13.81 18.38
CA THR A 107 -12.37 14.57 17.28
C THR A 107 -12.53 13.87 15.92
N GLY A 108 -12.93 12.59 15.90
CA GLY A 108 -13.00 11.75 14.70
C GLY A 108 -11.64 11.42 14.08
N LEU A 109 -10.52 11.85 14.66
CA LEU A 109 -9.21 11.70 14.03
C LEU A 109 -8.74 10.23 14.00
N ALA A 110 -9.01 9.45 15.04
CA ALA A 110 -8.71 8.02 15.04
C ALA A 110 -9.38 7.31 13.85
N GLU A 111 -10.59 7.73 13.48
CA GLU A 111 -11.32 7.19 12.32
C GLU A 111 -10.74 7.68 10.97
N HIS A 112 -10.26 8.91 10.91
CA HIS A 112 -9.48 9.37 9.76
C HIS A 112 -8.17 8.59 9.58
N MET A 113 -7.45 8.31 10.67
CA MET A 113 -6.25 7.46 10.65
C MET A 113 -6.59 6.02 10.22
N SER A 114 -7.69 5.46 10.73
CA SER A 114 -8.23 4.15 10.34
C SER A 114 -8.51 4.06 8.84
N THR A 115 -9.07 5.11 8.25
CA THR A 115 -9.25 5.19 6.79
C THR A 115 -7.91 5.17 6.05
N GLY A 116 -6.90 5.86 6.57
CA GLY A 116 -5.53 5.82 6.05
C GLY A 116 -4.90 4.42 6.15
N HIS A 117 -5.01 3.77 7.30
CA HIS A 117 -4.51 2.42 7.55
C HIS A 117 -5.14 1.40 6.60
N LYS A 118 -6.47 1.46 6.44
CA LYS A 118 -7.20 0.64 5.47
C LYS A 118 -6.63 0.80 4.04
N ASN A 119 -6.42 2.02 3.59
CA ASN A 119 -5.89 2.29 2.24
C ASN A 119 -4.43 1.84 2.10
N PHE A 120 -3.65 1.97 3.16
CA PHE A 120 -2.29 1.44 3.24
C PHE A 120 -2.29 -0.09 3.11
N LEU A 121 -3.09 -0.81 3.90
CA LEU A 121 -3.18 -2.27 3.85
C LEU A 121 -3.65 -2.77 2.48
N ARG A 122 -4.64 -2.10 1.87
CA ARG A 122 -5.08 -2.39 0.49
C ARG A 122 -3.95 -2.32 -0.52
N SER A 123 -3.05 -1.35 -0.37
CA SER A 123 -1.88 -1.21 -1.23
C SER A 123 -0.79 -2.21 -0.87
N ALA A 124 -0.52 -2.42 0.42
CA ALA A 124 0.48 -3.36 0.90
C ALA A 124 0.21 -4.79 0.43
N VAL A 125 -1.04 -5.27 0.52
CA VAL A 125 -1.45 -6.59 0.01
C VAL A 125 -1.14 -6.71 -1.48
N TYR A 126 -1.52 -5.71 -2.28
CA TYR A 126 -1.25 -5.69 -3.71
C TYR A 126 0.25 -5.74 -4.01
N PHE A 127 1.07 -4.91 -3.37
CA PHE A 127 2.51 -4.85 -3.64
C PHE A 127 3.26 -6.10 -3.15
N LEU A 128 2.89 -6.67 -2.00
CA LEU A 128 3.39 -7.99 -1.58
C LEU A 128 3.08 -9.06 -2.65
N TYR A 129 1.86 -9.02 -3.20
CA TYR A 129 1.43 -9.95 -4.22
C TYR A 129 2.24 -9.84 -5.53
N VAL A 130 2.41 -8.64 -6.07
CA VAL A 130 3.16 -8.43 -7.33
C VAL A 130 4.68 -8.51 -7.15
N TYR A 131 5.17 -8.48 -5.91
CA TYR A 131 6.58 -8.74 -5.57
C TYR A 131 6.83 -10.21 -5.19
N ASN A 132 5.91 -11.11 -5.57
CA ASN A 132 6.03 -12.56 -5.37
C ASN A 132 6.10 -13.02 -3.89
N ARG A 133 5.74 -12.16 -2.94
CA ARG A 133 5.61 -12.50 -1.52
C ARG A 133 4.18 -12.96 -1.19
N LYS A 134 3.74 -14.06 -1.83
CA LYS A 134 2.35 -14.53 -1.78
C LYS A 134 1.88 -14.89 -0.37
N ASP A 135 2.73 -15.52 0.44
CA ASP A 135 2.39 -15.90 1.81
C ASP A 135 2.15 -14.67 2.70
N ASP A 136 3.01 -13.66 2.57
CA ASP A 136 2.83 -12.39 3.27
C ASP A 136 1.59 -11.64 2.76
N ALA A 137 1.36 -11.62 1.45
CA ALA A 137 0.14 -11.05 0.88
C ALA A 137 -1.11 -11.72 1.45
N ALA A 138 -1.13 -13.04 1.58
CA ALA A 138 -2.23 -13.80 2.18
C ALA A 138 -2.42 -13.47 3.67
N LYS A 139 -1.32 -13.39 4.44
CA LYS A 139 -1.35 -12.98 5.84
C LYS A 139 -1.97 -11.58 6.01
N TRP A 140 -1.47 -10.61 5.25
CA TRP A 140 -1.93 -9.22 5.34
C TRP A 140 -3.33 -9.03 4.75
N TYR A 141 -3.72 -9.84 3.77
CA TYR A 141 -5.08 -9.85 3.24
C TYR A 141 -6.07 -10.32 4.28
N LYS A 142 -5.79 -11.45 4.93
CA LYS A 142 -6.61 -11.94 6.05
C LYS A 142 -6.73 -10.88 7.14
N TYR A 143 -5.62 -10.29 7.56
CA TYR A 143 -5.60 -9.23 8.56
C TYR A 143 -6.47 -8.02 8.16
N MET A 144 -6.33 -7.55 6.92
CA MET A 144 -7.10 -6.44 6.38
C MET A 144 -8.59 -6.74 6.33
N VAL A 145 -9.00 -7.95 5.93
CA VAL A 145 -10.42 -8.35 5.84
C VAL A 145 -11.03 -8.51 7.23
N ASP A 146 -10.28 -9.11 8.17
CA ASP A 146 -10.72 -9.29 9.55
C ASP A 146 -10.89 -7.93 10.25
N LEU A 147 -9.98 -6.97 10.01
CA LEU A 147 -10.00 -5.63 10.61
C LEU A 147 -10.94 -4.64 9.90
N TYR A 148 -11.02 -4.73 8.56
CA TYR A 148 -11.80 -3.84 7.71
C TYR A 148 -12.62 -4.64 6.69
N PRO A 149 -13.73 -5.29 7.08
CA PRO A 149 -14.55 -6.10 6.16
C PRO A 149 -15.06 -5.32 4.94
N GLN A 150 -15.32 -4.02 5.11
CA GLN A 150 -15.72 -3.08 4.05
C GLN A 150 -14.60 -2.75 3.06
N SER A 151 -13.38 -3.23 3.28
CA SER A 151 -12.25 -3.03 2.37
C SER A 151 -12.31 -3.93 1.14
N ILE A 152 -13.21 -4.92 1.12
CA ILE A 152 -13.46 -5.80 -0.01
C ILE A 152 -14.94 -5.73 -0.43
N PRO A 153 -15.23 -5.86 -1.73
CA PRO A 153 -16.61 -5.76 -2.25
C PRO A 153 -17.48 -6.96 -1.84
N ALA A 154 -16.88 -8.11 -1.58
CA ALA A 154 -17.59 -9.33 -1.18
C ALA A 154 -16.75 -10.13 -0.18
N PRO A 155 -17.33 -10.62 0.95
CA PRO A 155 -16.58 -11.37 1.97
C PRO A 155 -15.90 -12.66 1.47
N SER A 156 -16.36 -13.22 0.35
CA SER A 156 -15.82 -14.44 -0.25
C SER A 156 -14.75 -14.20 -1.31
N LEU A 157 -14.35 -12.94 -1.55
CA LEU A 157 -13.32 -12.63 -2.53
C LEU A 157 -12.00 -13.27 -2.10
N SER A 158 -11.37 -14.03 -2.99
CA SER A 158 -10.04 -14.58 -2.72
C SER A 158 -8.96 -13.50 -2.87
N LEU A 159 -7.75 -13.77 -2.37
CA LEU A 159 -6.59 -12.88 -2.56
C LEU A 159 -6.31 -12.63 -4.05
N ASP A 160 -6.36 -13.67 -4.88
CA ASP A 160 -6.11 -13.56 -6.32
C ASP A 160 -7.18 -12.67 -6.98
N GLU A 161 -8.46 -12.93 -6.70
CA GLU A 161 -9.56 -12.11 -7.21
C GLU A 161 -9.48 -10.66 -6.72
N TYR A 162 -9.05 -10.45 -5.48
CA TYR A 162 -8.78 -9.12 -4.92
C TYR A 162 -7.65 -8.41 -5.66
N CYS A 163 -6.50 -9.06 -5.87
CA CYS A 163 -5.38 -8.46 -6.58
C CYS A 163 -5.72 -8.17 -8.04
N VAL A 164 -6.49 -9.04 -8.69
CA VAL A 164 -7.03 -8.80 -10.04
C VAL A 164 -7.99 -7.61 -10.04
N SER A 165 -8.93 -7.53 -9.07
CA SER A 165 -9.88 -6.42 -9.00
C SER A 165 -9.20 -5.07 -8.74
N ARG A 166 -8.07 -5.06 -8.01
CA ARG A 166 -7.29 -3.84 -7.76
C ARG A 166 -6.67 -3.24 -9.02
N VAL A 167 -6.39 -4.05 -10.04
CA VAL A 167 -5.92 -3.54 -11.35
C VAL A 167 -7.10 -3.15 -12.24
N GLN A 168 -8.28 -3.74 -12.01
CA GLN A 168 -9.49 -3.48 -12.77
C GLN A 168 -10.40 -2.39 -12.17
N GLU A 169 -10.03 -1.74 -11.06
CA GLU A 169 -10.92 -0.78 -10.38
C GLU A 169 -11.38 0.40 -11.27
N ASP A 170 -10.62 0.73 -12.32
CA ASP A 170 -10.98 1.74 -13.34
C ASP A 170 -11.34 1.12 -14.72
N ALA A 171 -11.10 -0.17 -14.92
CA ALA A 171 -11.36 -0.86 -16.18
C ALA A 171 -12.65 -1.67 -16.03
N GLY A 172 -13.70 -1.34 -16.78
CA GLY A 172 -14.91 -2.17 -16.78
C GLY A 172 -14.50 -3.62 -17.07
N GLU A 173 -14.96 -4.57 -16.24
CA GLU A 173 -14.44 -5.95 -16.14
C GLU A 173 -14.36 -6.72 -17.48
N THR A 174 -14.97 -6.19 -18.55
CA THR A 174 -15.18 -6.85 -19.84
C THR A 174 -14.80 -6.01 -21.06
N ASP A 175 -14.07 -4.90 -20.88
CA ASP A 175 -13.51 -4.14 -22.01
C ASP A 175 -12.24 -4.83 -22.53
N HIS A 176 -12.31 -5.33 -23.77
CA HIS A 176 -11.20 -6.00 -24.45
C HIS A 176 -9.94 -5.13 -24.53
N ASN A 177 -10.09 -3.86 -24.92
CA ASN A 177 -8.95 -2.97 -25.15
C ASN A 177 -8.31 -2.55 -23.84
N GLN A 178 -9.12 -2.26 -22.82
CA GLN A 178 -8.62 -1.94 -21.48
C GLN A 178 -7.92 -3.14 -20.86
N THR A 179 -8.50 -4.34 -20.94
CA THR A 179 -7.89 -5.56 -20.41
C THR A 179 -6.55 -5.84 -21.11
N LYS A 180 -6.51 -5.72 -22.45
CA LYS A 180 -5.27 -5.86 -23.22
C LYS A 180 -4.21 -4.84 -22.80
N ALA A 181 -4.59 -3.57 -22.60
CA ALA A 181 -3.67 -2.52 -22.17
C ALA A 181 -3.11 -2.77 -20.77
N VAL A 182 -3.95 -3.22 -19.83
CA VAL A 182 -3.52 -3.58 -18.47
C VAL A 182 -2.55 -4.76 -18.48
N ILE A 183 -2.84 -5.83 -19.22
CA ILE A 183 -1.94 -6.97 -19.40
C ILE A 183 -0.60 -6.50 -19.99
N GLY A 184 -0.66 -5.63 -21.01
CA GLY A 184 0.53 -5.03 -21.62
C GLY A 184 1.38 -4.23 -20.62
N GLY A 185 0.75 -3.45 -19.74
CA GLY A 185 1.42 -2.70 -18.69
C GLY A 185 2.10 -3.59 -17.64
N LEU A 186 1.42 -4.65 -17.19
CA LEU A 186 1.99 -5.64 -16.27
C LEU A 186 3.19 -6.38 -16.88
N LEU A 187 3.09 -6.76 -18.16
CA LEU A 187 4.19 -7.40 -18.90
C LEU A 187 5.37 -6.44 -19.10
N LEU A 188 5.11 -5.17 -19.43
CA LEU A 188 6.15 -4.15 -19.56
C LEU A 188 6.91 -3.99 -18.25
N GLN A 189 6.20 -3.87 -17.12
CA GLN A 189 6.82 -3.81 -15.79
C GLN A 189 7.62 -5.07 -15.48
N ALA A 190 7.06 -6.25 -15.76
CA ALA A 190 7.78 -7.51 -15.56
C ALA A 190 9.11 -7.52 -16.32
N PHE A 191 9.12 -7.16 -17.61
CA PHE A 191 10.35 -7.14 -18.42
C PHE A 191 11.34 -6.06 -17.97
N GLN A 192 10.86 -4.91 -17.49
CA GLN A 192 11.72 -3.89 -16.88
C GLN A 192 12.41 -4.42 -15.61
N TYR A 193 11.69 -5.14 -14.75
CA TYR A 193 12.28 -5.79 -13.57
C TYR A 193 13.31 -6.86 -13.97
N ALA A 194 13.01 -7.68 -14.98
CA ALA A 194 13.98 -8.65 -15.51
C ALA A 194 15.26 -7.97 -16.03
N ALA A 195 15.15 -6.79 -16.64
CA ALA A 195 16.30 -6.04 -17.15
C ALA A 195 17.23 -5.51 -16.03
N VAL A 196 16.71 -5.32 -14.81
CA VAL A 196 17.48 -4.86 -13.64
C VAL A 196 17.78 -5.97 -12.62
N GLY A 197 17.49 -7.24 -12.97
CA GLY A 197 17.77 -8.40 -12.12
C GLY A 197 16.78 -8.63 -10.96
N GLU A 198 15.59 -8.03 -11.05
CA GLU A 198 14.53 -8.12 -10.05
C GLU A 198 13.56 -9.27 -10.36
N ASP A 199 14.07 -10.50 -10.25
CA ASP A 199 13.40 -11.73 -10.70
C ASP A 199 12.05 -11.99 -10.01
N ASP A 200 11.95 -11.70 -8.71
CA ASP A 200 10.70 -11.87 -7.97
C ASP A 200 9.61 -10.93 -8.49
N GLN A 201 9.96 -9.69 -8.79
CA GLN A 201 9.02 -8.73 -9.35
C GLN A 201 8.63 -9.10 -10.77
N PHE A 202 9.57 -9.60 -11.58
CA PHE A 202 9.24 -10.19 -12.88
C PHE A 202 8.21 -11.31 -12.75
N VAL A 203 8.45 -12.28 -11.87
CA VAL A 203 7.53 -13.42 -11.65
C VAL A 203 6.17 -12.95 -11.16
N GLY A 204 6.12 -12.06 -10.18
CA GLY A 204 4.87 -11.57 -9.59
C GLY A 204 4.00 -10.80 -10.58
N HIS A 205 4.57 -9.88 -11.35
CA HIS A 205 3.82 -9.10 -12.35
C HIS A 205 3.38 -9.97 -13.53
N LYS A 206 4.25 -10.87 -14.02
CA LYS A 206 3.88 -11.81 -15.08
C LYS A 206 2.77 -12.77 -14.63
N SER A 207 2.84 -13.26 -13.40
CA SER A 207 1.78 -14.13 -12.83
C SER A 207 0.43 -13.41 -12.78
N LEU A 208 0.40 -12.15 -12.33
CA LEU A 208 -0.84 -11.35 -12.33
C LEU A 208 -1.37 -11.10 -13.75
N ALA A 209 -0.50 -10.85 -14.73
CA ALA A 209 -0.89 -10.70 -16.13
C ALA A 209 -1.55 -11.98 -16.68
N ILE A 210 -0.99 -13.16 -16.36
CA ILE A 210 -1.56 -14.46 -16.74
C ILE A 210 -2.93 -14.67 -16.10
N GLN A 211 -3.07 -14.33 -14.82
CA GLN A 211 -4.34 -14.49 -14.10
C GLN A 211 -5.44 -13.59 -14.68
N LEU A 212 -5.10 -12.34 -15.00
CA LEU A 212 -6.03 -11.41 -15.64
C LEU A 212 -6.45 -11.91 -17.03
N TYR A 213 -5.50 -12.41 -17.83
CA TYR A 213 -5.79 -13.05 -19.11
C TYR A 213 -6.75 -14.23 -18.97
N ASN A 214 -6.46 -15.16 -18.06
CA ASN A 214 -7.28 -16.35 -17.84
C ASN A 214 -8.68 -16.00 -17.34
N ARG A 215 -8.81 -14.98 -16.48
CA ARG A 215 -10.11 -14.47 -16.03
C ARG A 215 -10.93 -13.94 -17.19
N PHE A 216 -10.33 -13.09 -18.03
CA PHE A 216 -11.01 -12.51 -19.19
C PHE A 216 -11.47 -13.61 -20.17
N GLU A 217 -10.59 -14.55 -20.54
CA GLU A 217 -10.95 -15.65 -21.44
C GLU A 217 -12.10 -16.51 -20.88
N LYS A 218 -12.10 -16.77 -19.57
CA LYS A 218 -13.20 -17.49 -18.90
C LYS A 218 -14.52 -16.71 -18.99
N GLU A 219 -14.50 -15.40 -18.77
CA GLU A 219 -15.70 -14.55 -18.85
C GLU A 219 -16.21 -14.39 -20.30
N ILE A 220 -15.31 -14.35 -21.28
CA ILE A 220 -15.67 -14.35 -22.71
C ILE A 220 -16.27 -15.67 -23.14
N GLY A 221 -15.76 -16.81 -22.66
CA GLY A 221 -16.34 -18.13 -22.99
C GLY A 221 -17.80 -18.29 -22.59
N ILE A 222 -18.30 -17.45 -21.67
CA ILE A 222 -19.71 -17.37 -21.27
C ILE A 222 -20.53 -16.51 -22.25
N SER A 223 -19.89 -15.59 -22.99
CA SER A 223 -20.51 -14.66 -23.91
C SER A 223 -20.40 -15.12 -25.37
N THR A 224 -21.52 -15.13 -26.10
CA THR A 224 -21.53 -15.49 -27.53
C THR A 224 -21.12 -14.34 -28.46
N ASN A 225 -20.99 -13.11 -27.95
CA ASN A 225 -20.89 -11.90 -28.78
C ASN A 225 -19.58 -11.14 -28.62
N ARG A 226 -18.67 -11.61 -27.75
CA ARG A 226 -17.43 -10.89 -27.42
C ARG A 226 -16.21 -11.56 -28.03
N VAL A 227 -15.24 -10.73 -28.40
CA VAL A 227 -13.97 -11.17 -28.99
C VAL A 227 -12.96 -11.43 -27.87
N GLY A 228 -12.42 -12.66 -27.83
CA GLY A 228 -11.34 -13.05 -26.91
C GLY A 228 -10.04 -12.30 -27.20
N LEU A 229 -9.11 -12.34 -26.26
CA LEU A 229 -7.79 -11.74 -26.41
C LEU A 229 -6.90 -12.58 -27.34
N PRO A 230 -5.89 -11.98 -27.99
CA PRO A 230 -4.83 -12.74 -28.64
C PRO A 230 -4.19 -13.75 -27.68
N PRO A 231 -3.61 -14.87 -28.15
CA PRO A 231 -2.89 -15.79 -27.29
C PRO A 231 -1.88 -15.07 -26.39
N PHE A 232 -1.75 -15.47 -25.12
CA PHE A 232 -0.89 -14.76 -24.16
C PHE A 232 0.56 -14.55 -24.67
N LYS A 233 1.12 -15.56 -25.37
CA LYS A 233 2.46 -15.46 -25.97
C LYS A 233 2.57 -14.36 -27.04
N GLU A 234 1.49 -14.06 -27.76
CA GLU A 234 1.47 -12.96 -28.72
C GLU A 234 1.45 -11.60 -28.01
N LEU A 235 0.76 -11.49 -26.87
CA LEU A 235 0.81 -10.29 -26.03
C LEU A 235 2.21 -10.06 -25.48
N GLU A 236 2.87 -11.11 -24.98
CA GLU A 236 4.28 -11.05 -24.54
C GLU A 236 5.20 -10.60 -25.68
N ARG A 237 5.08 -11.23 -26.86
CA ARG A 237 5.86 -10.88 -28.04
C ARG A 237 5.65 -9.42 -28.43
N GLN A 238 4.42 -8.96 -28.47
CA GLN A 238 4.09 -7.58 -28.84
C GLN A 238 4.76 -6.57 -27.88
N VAL A 239 4.70 -6.81 -26.56
CA VAL A 239 5.32 -5.92 -25.58
C VAL A 239 6.84 -5.92 -25.70
N LEU A 240 7.47 -7.06 -25.94
CA LEU A 240 8.92 -7.15 -26.17
C LEU A 240 9.32 -6.42 -27.47
N GLU A 241 8.58 -6.59 -28.55
CA GLU A 241 8.81 -5.87 -29.81
C GLU A 241 8.70 -4.36 -29.60
N ASP A 242 7.71 -3.89 -28.84
CA ASP A 242 7.57 -2.48 -28.49
C ASP A 242 8.71 -1.97 -27.59
N LEU A 243 9.20 -2.81 -26.67
CA LEU A 243 10.31 -2.48 -25.79
C LEU A 243 11.62 -2.31 -26.56
N PHE A 244 11.90 -3.18 -27.52
CA PHE A 244 13.17 -3.24 -28.26
C PHE A 244 13.15 -2.54 -29.63
N ARG A 245 12.05 -1.91 -30.03
CA ARG A 245 12.02 -1.18 -31.31
C ARG A 245 13.05 -0.03 -31.32
N PRO A 246 13.62 0.34 -32.48
CA PRO A 246 14.71 1.31 -32.57
C PRO A 246 14.46 2.70 -31.94
N ASN A 247 13.19 3.10 -31.80
CA ASN A 247 12.77 4.36 -31.18
C ASN A 247 11.83 4.11 -29.99
N SER A 248 12.11 3.07 -29.21
CA SER A 248 11.37 2.78 -27.98
C SER A 248 11.54 3.94 -26.99
N PRO A 249 10.46 4.52 -26.43
CA PRO A 249 10.57 5.49 -25.34
C PRO A 249 11.01 4.83 -24.02
N TYR A 250 11.09 3.49 -23.98
CA TYR A 250 11.36 2.72 -22.77
C TYR A 250 12.81 2.22 -22.69
N MET A 251 13.54 2.22 -23.81
CA MET A 251 14.95 1.83 -23.90
C MET A 251 15.69 2.99 -24.57
N HIS A 252 16.15 3.95 -23.76
CA HIS A 252 17.07 4.98 -24.24
C HIS A 252 18.51 4.42 -24.20
N PRO A 253 19.34 4.64 -25.25
CA PRO A 253 20.75 4.27 -25.24
C PRO A 253 21.55 5.03 -24.18
#